data_AF-A0A5N1IB01-F1
#
_entry.id   AF-A0A5N1IB01-F1
#
_cell.length_a   1.000
_cell.length_b   1.000
_cell.length_c   1.000
_cell.angle_alpha   90.00
_cell.angle_beta   90.00
_cell.angle_gamma   90.00
#
_symmetry.space_group_name_H-M   'P 1'
#
loop_
_entity.id
_entity.type
_entity.pdbx_description
1 polymer ?
#
loop_
_entity_poly.entity_id
_entity_poly.type
_entity_poly.pdbx_seq_one_letter_code
_entity_poly.pdbx_strand_id
1 'polypeptide(L)'
;MKKEKLYLYNISSKYVAELHKLDKHVFYHHGLHDRPYVGILIKLDNFNYFAPLGSPKKKHKKINENITFSKINYRNQFLGVINFNNMIPAPKSMFQKINIQKIEDSKYSNLLSSQLRAIQKHSNKYKHKANILRMKVKKHELESKQLEICNDFETLERHIYIVEEKLLKFTTVNKNN
;
A
#
# COMPACT_ATOMS: atom_id res chain seq x y z
N MET A 1 18.15 -17.14 -8.15
CA MET A 1 17.48 -15.84 -8.43
C MET A 1 17.68 -14.88 -7.25
N LYS A 2 18.15 -13.65 -7.47
CA LYS A 2 18.22 -12.61 -6.41
C LYS A 2 16.81 -12.37 -5.87
N LYS A 3 16.60 -12.57 -4.57
CA LYS A 3 15.33 -12.26 -3.91
C LYS A 3 15.13 -10.74 -3.92
N GLU A 4 14.20 -10.25 -4.73
CA GLU A 4 13.83 -8.85 -4.68
C GLU A 4 13.11 -8.54 -3.37
N LYS A 5 13.74 -7.72 -2.54
CA LYS A 5 13.20 -7.33 -1.23
C LYS A 5 12.12 -6.25 -1.37
N LEU A 6 11.10 -6.34 -0.54
CA LEU A 6 10.14 -5.25 -0.33
C LEU A 6 10.71 -4.18 0.60
N TYR A 7 10.20 -2.96 0.47
CA TYR A 7 10.52 -1.78 1.26
C TYR A 7 9.26 -1.03 1.64
N LEU A 8 9.41 -0.02 2.51
CA LEU A 8 8.32 0.87 2.90
C LEU A 8 8.39 2.19 2.12
N TYR A 9 7.23 2.72 1.78
CA TYR A 9 7.05 3.91 0.96
C TYR A 9 5.99 4.82 1.56
N ASN A 10 6.20 6.12 1.40
CA ASN A 10 5.14 7.11 1.50
C ASN A 10 4.57 7.31 0.10
N ILE A 11 3.25 7.47 0.01
CA ILE A 11 2.55 7.85 -1.21
C ILE A 11 1.94 9.23 -0.96
N SER A 12 2.00 10.10 -1.96
CA SER A 12 1.46 11.46 -1.89
C SER A 12 0.03 11.47 -1.35
N SER A 13 -0.21 12.14 -0.23
CA SER A 13 -1.53 12.18 0.41
C SER A 13 -2.56 12.85 -0.51
N LYS A 14 -2.14 13.79 -1.38
CA LYS A 14 -2.99 14.37 -2.43
C LYS A 14 -3.40 13.34 -3.49
N TYR A 15 -2.47 12.48 -3.89
CA TYR A 15 -2.75 11.39 -4.83
C TYR A 15 -3.71 10.37 -4.22
N VAL A 16 -3.46 9.95 -2.97
CA VAL A 16 -4.36 9.06 -2.23
C VAL A 16 -5.76 9.69 -2.09
N ALA A 17 -5.86 11.00 -1.86
CA ALA A 17 -7.14 11.72 -1.79
C ALA A 17 -7.93 11.63 -3.10
N GLU A 18 -7.26 11.82 -4.23
CA GLU A 18 -7.90 11.72 -5.55
C GLU A 18 -8.33 10.28 -5.86
N LEU A 19 -7.50 9.28 -5.55
CA LEU A 19 -7.90 7.87 -5.69
C LEU A 19 -9.09 7.51 -4.79
N HIS A 20 -9.16 8.06 -3.57
CA HIS A 20 -10.30 7.86 -2.66
C HIS A 20 -11.61 8.49 -3.17
N LYS A 21 -11.55 9.48 -4.07
CA LYS A 21 -12.75 10.00 -4.74
C LYS A 21 -13.30 9.00 -5.76
N LEU A 22 -12.41 8.25 -6.42
CA LEU A 22 -12.77 7.22 -7.40
C LEU A 22 -13.26 5.95 -6.72
N ASP A 23 -12.65 5.57 -5.60
CA ASP A 23 -13.00 4.37 -4.85
C ASP A 23 -12.87 4.58 -3.34
N LYS A 24 -14.00 4.46 -2.64
CA LYS A 24 -14.09 4.69 -1.18
C LYS A 24 -13.35 3.65 -0.35
N HIS A 25 -12.98 2.51 -0.91
CA HIS A 25 -12.17 1.50 -0.24
C HIS A 25 -10.69 1.90 -0.13
N VAL A 26 -10.21 2.84 -0.96
CA VAL A 26 -8.87 3.39 -0.82
C VAL A 26 -8.74 4.03 0.55
N PHE A 27 -7.82 3.53 1.38
CA PHE A 27 -7.64 4.06 2.72
C PHE A 27 -7.16 5.50 2.69
N TYR A 28 -8.04 6.41 3.08
CA TYR A 28 -7.65 7.78 3.37
C TYR A 28 -6.81 7.84 4.66
N HIS A 29 -5.93 8.83 4.75
CA HIS A 29 -5.03 8.98 5.88
C HIS A 29 -5.85 9.22 7.17
N HIS A 30 -5.54 8.45 8.21
CA HIS A 30 -6.11 8.62 9.54
C HIS A 30 -4.99 8.45 10.57
N GLY A 31 -4.67 9.52 11.30
CA GLY A 31 -3.68 9.52 12.38
C GLY A 31 -2.65 10.64 12.27
N LEU A 32 -1.69 10.62 13.21
CA LEU A 32 -0.62 11.63 13.35
C LEU A 32 0.46 11.52 12.26
N HIS A 33 0.69 10.31 11.75
CA HIS A 33 1.70 10.04 10.72
C HIS A 33 1.04 9.60 9.42
N ASP A 34 1.70 9.91 8.31
CA ASP A 34 1.34 9.34 7.01
C ASP A 34 1.39 7.81 7.06
N ARG A 35 0.43 7.19 6.37
CA ARG A 35 0.33 5.73 6.32
C ARG A 35 1.48 5.17 5.49
N PRO A 36 2.35 4.31 6.06
CA PRO A 36 3.35 3.60 5.27
C PRO A 36 2.69 2.57 4.37
N TYR A 37 3.25 2.40 3.18
CA TYR A 37 2.88 1.35 2.25
C TYR A 37 4.05 0.38 2.05
N VAL A 38 3.74 -0.90 1.89
CA VAL A 38 4.72 -1.88 1.43
C VAL A 38 4.73 -1.97 -0.10
N GLY A 39 5.90 -1.94 -0.69
CA GLY A 39 6.08 -2.09 -2.14
C GLY A 39 7.52 -2.39 -2.54
N ILE A 40 7.84 -2.49 -3.82
CA ILE A 40 6.92 -2.59 -4.96
C ILE A 40 6.38 -4.02 -5.01
N LEU A 41 5.05 -4.21 -4.93
CA LEU A 41 4.41 -5.52 -4.93
C LEU A 41 4.23 -6.10 -6.33
N ILE A 42 3.83 -5.23 -7.27
CA ILE A 42 3.70 -5.52 -8.70
C ILE A 42 4.38 -4.38 -9.43
N LYS A 43 5.30 -4.72 -10.34
CA LYS A 43 5.98 -3.77 -11.20
C LYS A 43 5.35 -3.85 -12.58
N LEU A 44 4.78 -2.75 -13.05
CA LEU A 44 4.29 -2.57 -14.40
C LEU A 44 5.10 -1.43 -15.03
N ASP A 45 5.12 -1.33 -16.35
CA ASP A 45 6.08 -0.47 -17.06
C ASP A 45 6.03 0.99 -16.59
N ASN A 46 4.82 1.48 -16.30
CA ASN A 46 4.59 2.88 -15.99
C ASN A 46 4.15 3.17 -14.55
N PHE A 47 3.69 2.17 -13.81
CA PHE A 47 3.23 2.32 -12.43
C PHE A 47 3.50 1.08 -11.59
N ASN A 48 3.42 1.24 -10.28
CA ASN A 48 3.77 0.20 -9.32
C ASN A 48 2.67 0.03 -8.28
N TYR A 49 2.47 -1.19 -7.78
CA TYR A 49 1.50 -1.47 -6.72
C TYR A 49 2.12 -1.44 -5.33
N PHE A 50 1.34 -0.89 -4.41
CA PHE A 50 1.68 -0.70 -3.00
C PHE A 50 0.50 -1.06 -2.11
N ALA A 51 0.72 -1.80 -1.04
CA ALA A 51 -0.34 -2.13 -0.07
C ALA A 51 -0.18 -1.32 1.22
N PRO A 52 -1.26 -0.69 1.74
CA PRO A 52 -1.20 0.07 2.97
C PRO A 52 -0.95 -0.83 4.19
N LEU A 53 -0.05 -0.39 5.07
CA LEU A 53 0.07 -0.95 6.40
C LEU A 53 -1.07 -0.48 7.30
N GLY A 54 -1.45 -1.31 8.26
CA GLY A 54 -2.42 -0.96 9.30
C GLY A 54 -1.95 -1.34 10.70
N SER A 55 -2.34 -0.54 11.68
CA SER A 55 -2.06 -0.84 13.10
C SER A 55 -2.85 -2.07 13.59
N PRO A 56 -2.32 -2.82 14.57
CA PRO A 56 -3.08 -3.83 15.28
C PRO A 56 -4.41 -3.30 15.82
N LYS A 57 -5.51 -4.04 15.60
CA LYS A 57 -6.83 -3.74 16.17
C LYS A 57 -7.39 -5.02 16.79
N LYS A 58 -8.27 -4.89 17.79
CA LYS A 58 -8.89 -6.04 18.48
C LYS A 58 -9.51 -7.04 17.49
N LYS A 59 -10.19 -6.56 16.45
CA LYS A 59 -10.79 -7.39 15.39
C LYS A 59 -9.78 -8.27 14.65
N HIS A 60 -8.53 -7.81 14.47
CA HIS A 60 -7.50 -8.56 13.73
C HIS A 60 -7.08 -9.85 14.45
N LYS A 61 -7.31 -9.96 15.76
CA LYS A 61 -7.02 -11.20 16.50
C LYS A 61 -7.89 -12.36 16.00
N LYS A 62 -9.14 -12.07 15.63
CA LYS A 62 -10.13 -13.06 15.15
C LYS A 62 -10.08 -13.33 13.65
N ILE A 63 -9.43 -12.44 12.88
CA ILE A 63 -9.35 -12.57 11.41
C ILE A 63 -8.19 -13.50 11.05
N ASN A 64 -8.48 -14.53 10.28
CA ASN A 64 -7.47 -15.39 9.66
C ASN A 64 -6.84 -14.68 8.45
N GLU A 65 -5.55 -14.92 8.22
CA GLU A 65 -4.91 -14.43 7.01
C GLU A 65 -5.50 -15.13 5.77
N ASN A 66 -5.66 -14.37 4.69
CA ASN A 66 -6.20 -14.87 3.41
C ASN A 66 -5.52 -14.12 2.25
N ILE A 67 -6.07 -14.20 1.04
CA ILE A 67 -5.48 -13.51 -0.12
C ILE A 67 -5.54 -11.97 -0.02
N THR A 68 -6.52 -11.42 0.70
CA THR A 68 -6.73 -9.97 0.83
C THR A 68 -5.91 -9.34 1.96
N PHE A 69 -5.38 -10.13 2.89
CA PHE A 69 -4.82 -9.60 4.13
C PHE A 69 -3.67 -10.46 4.69
N SER A 70 -2.70 -9.83 5.37
CA SER A 70 -1.68 -10.55 6.15
C SER A 70 -1.31 -9.83 7.44
N LYS A 71 -0.95 -10.61 8.46
CA LYS A 71 -0.43 -10.13 9.75
C LYS A 71 1.08 -9.96 9.66
N ILE A 72 1.58 -8.92 10.31
CA ILE A 72 3.02 -8.66 10.48
C ILE A 72 3.37 -9.08 11.91
N ASN A 73 4.00 -10.24 12.02
CA ASN A 73 4.51 -10.76 13.29
C ASN A 73 6.03 -10.73 13.29
N TYR A 74 6.63 -10.23 14.38
CA TYR A 74 8.08 -10.22 14.57
C TYR A 74 8.38 -10.49 16.04
N ARG A 75 9.30 -11.44 16.32
CA ARG A 75 9.70 -11.81 17.70
C ARG A 75 8.49 -12.01 18.64
N ASN A 76 7.51 -12.79 18.19
CA ASN A 76 6.25 -13.09 18.90
C ASN A 76 5.35 -11.89 19.20
N GLN A 77 5.59 -10.73 18.57
CA GLN A 77 4.74 -9.54 18.68
C GLN A 77 3.95 -9.32 17.39
N PHE A 78 2.67 -8.98 17.54
CA PHE A 78 1.80 -8.57 16.44
C PHE A 78 1.97 -7.07 16.19
N LEU A 79 2.73 -6.72 15.14
CA LEU A 79 3.17 -5.36 14.85
C LEU A 79 2.28 -4.61 13.87
N GLY A 80 1.33 -5.29 13.23
CA GLY A 80 0.42 -4.65 12.27
C GLY A 80 -0.03 -5.60 11.19
N VAL A 81 -0.56 -5.03 10.11
CA VAL A 81 -1.18 -5.77 9.02
C VAL A 81 -0.81 -5.17 7.67
N ILE A 82 -0.90 -5.98 6.62
CA ILE A 82 -0.83 -5.56 5.22
C ILE A 82 -2.22 -5.79 4.61
N ASN A 83 -2.86 -4.73 4.11
CA ASN A 83 -4.18 -4.81 3.49
C ASN A 83 -4.02 -4.84 1.97
N PHE A 84 -3.92 -6.04 1.39
CA PHE A 84 -3.76 -6.22 -0.06
C PHE A 84 -5.04 -5.85 -0.82
N ASN A 85 -6.21 -6.06 -0.23
CA ASN A 85 -7.48 -5.58 -0.80
C ASN A 85 -7.48 -4.07 -1.05
N ASN A 86 -6.78 -3.30 -0.22
CA ASN A 86 -6.70 -1.85 -0.34
C ASN A 86 -5.40 -1.37 -1.02
N MET A 87 -4.71 -2.24 -1.77
CA MET A 87 -3.53 -1.82 -2.52
C MET A 87 -3.90 -0.83 -3.63
N ILE A 88 -2.98 0.07 -3.95
CA ILE A 88 -3.19 1.11 -4.95
C ILE A 88 -2.02 1.12 -5.96
N PRO A 89 -2.31 1.45 -7.24
CA PRO A 89 -1.27 1.75 -8.20
C PRO A 89 -0.80 3.20 -8.02
N ALA A 90 0.52 3.43 -8.14
CA ALA A 90 1.10 4.77 -8.12
C ALA A 90 2.22 4.91 -9.16
N PRO A 91 2.27 6.03 -9.90
CA PRO A 91 3.37 6.35 -10.80
C PRO A 91 4.60 6.82 -10.00
N LYS A 92 5.78 6.82 -10.63
CA LYS A 92 7.06 7.12 -9.96
C LYS A 92 7.10 8.49 -9.28
N SER A 93 6.34 9.47 -9.77
CA SER A 93 6.25 10.82 -9.23
C SER A 93 5.45 10.91 -7.91
N MET A 94 4.68 9.87 -7.56
CA MET A 94 3.71 9.93 -6.45
C MET A 94 4.12 9.15 -5.22
N PHE A 95 5.29 8.49 -5.22
CA PHE A 95 5.78 7.74 -4.06
C PHE A 95 7.26 7.98 -3.80
N GLN A 96 7.65 7.85 -2.54
CA GLN A 96 9.04 7.93 -2.11
C GLN A 96 9.32 6.84 -1.08
N LYS A 97 10.50 6.21 -1.19
CA LYS A 97 10.94 5.22 -0.20
C LYS A 97 11.17 5.90 1.15
N ILE A 98 10.64 5.32 2.22
CA ILE A 98 10.84 5.83 3.58
C ILE A 98 12.30 5.64 3.99
N ASN A 99 12.95 6.73 4.40
CA ASN A 99 14.23 6.66 5.07
C ASN A 99 14.03 6.56 6.59
N ILE A 100 13.94 5.34 7.10
CA ILE A 100 13.64 5.07 8.51
C ILE A 100 14.69 5.69 9.45
N GLN A 101 15.95 5.83 9.00
CA GLN A 101 17.04 6.42 9.81
C GLN A 101 16.88 7.92 10.03
N LYS A 102 16.08 8.61 9.20
CA LYS A 102 15.81 10.05 9.32
C LYS A 102 14.56 10.37 10.15
N ILE A 103 13.92 9.37 10.76
CA ILE A 103 12.74 9.56 11.61
C ILE A 103 13.19 9.88 13.04
N GLU A 104 12.84 11.06 13.54
CA GLU A 104 13.18 11.53 14.89
C GLU A 104 12.48 10.73 16.00
N ASP A 105 11.21 10.35 15.78
CA ASP A 105 10.49 9.48 16.72
C ASP A 105 11.10 8.08 16.72
N SER A 106 11.90 7.81 17.76
CA SER A 106 12.60 6.54 17.95
C SER A 106 11.66 5.35 18.14
N LYS A 107 10.47 5.54 18.74
CA LYS A 107 9.50 4.47 18.91
C LYS A 107 8.90 4.08 17.55
N TYR A 108 8.55 5.08 16.74
CA TYR A 108 8.02 4.87 15.42
C TYR A 108 9.06 4.27 14.45
N SER A 109 10.30 4.77 14.46
CA SER A 109 11.38 4.24 13.61
C SER A 109 11.73 2.77 13.94
N ASN A 110 11.72 2.40 15.23
CA ASN A 110 11.90 1.03 15.69
C ASN A 110 10.75 0.10 15.27
N LEU A 111 9.51 0.60 15.32
CA LEU A 111 8.35 -0.13 14.81
C LEU A 111 8.49 -0.42 13.31
N LEU A 112 8.77 0.60 12.49
CA LEU A 112 8.93 0.44 11.04
C LEU A 112 10.09 -0.49 10.69
N SER A 113 11.20 -0.41 11.43
CA SER A 113 12.35 -1.30 11.24
C SER A 113 11.97 -2.76 11.50
N SER A 114 11.21 -3.02 12.56
CA SER A 114 10.77 -4.37 12.92
C SER A 114 9.75 -4.92 11.92
N GLN A 115 8.79 -4.09 11.51
CA GLN A 115 7.83 -4.42 10.45
C GLN A 115 8.55 -4.74 9.12
N LEU A 116 9.51 -3.90 8.71
CA LEU A 116 10.27 -4.09 7.47
C LEU A 116 11.06 -5.41 7.49
N ARG A 117 11.70 -5.77 8.61
CA ARG A 117 12.41 -7.06 8.76
C ARG A 117 11.45 -8.25 8.58
N ALA A 118 10.28 -8.21 9.22
CA ALA A 118 9.26 -9.23 9.07
C ALA A 118 8.74 -9.33 7.62
N ILE A 119 8.48 -8.17 7.00
CA ILE A 119 8.00 -8.08 5.62
C ILE A 119 9.03 -8.66 4.64
N GLN A 120 10.31 -8.32 4.79
CA GLN A 120 11.37 -8.76 3.90
C GLN A 120 11.55 -10.28 3.90
N LYS A 121 11.33 -10.94 5.04
CA LYS A 121 11.34 -12.42 5.16
C LYS A 121 10.31 -13.09 4.24
N HIS A 122 9.21 -12.41 3.93
CA HIS A 122 8.09 -12.93 3.14
C HIS A 122 7.88 -12.21 1.81
N SER A 123 8.89 -11.51 1.28
CA SER A 123 8.75 -10.66 0.08
C SER A 123 8.13 -11.39 -1.13
N ASN A 124 8.65 -12.57 -1.47
CA ASN A 124 8.14 -13.35 -2.61
C ASN A 124 6.68 -13.77 -2.40
N LYS A 125 6.32 -14.22 -1.18
CA LYS A 125 4.94 -14.58 -0.82
C LYS A 125 3.99 -13.40 -1.02
N TYR A 126 4.37 -12.20 -0.57
CA TYR A 126 3.54 -11.01 -0.68
C TYR A 126 3.42 -10.49 -2.11
N LYS A 127 4.50 -10.52 -2.90
CA LYS A 127 4.46 -10.22 -4.33
C LYS A 127 3.54 -11.18 -5.08
N HIS A 128 3.69 -12.48 -4.84
CA HIS A 128 2.83 -13.49 -5.46
C HIS A 128 1.37 -13.28 -5.07
N LYS A 129 1.09 -13.10 -3.76
CA LYS A 129 -0.25 -12.80 -3.25
C LYS A 129 -0.89 -11.59 -3.92
N ALA A 130 -0.16 -10.47 -4.05
CA ALA A 130 -0.66 -9.26 -4.70
C ALA A 130 -1.01 -9.50 -6.17
N ASN A 131 -0.15 -10.21 -6.92
CA ASN A 131 -0.41 -10.54 -8.32
C ASN A 131 -1.66 -11.40 -8.50
N ILE A 132 -1.81 -12.47 -7.71
CA ILE A 132 -3.00 -13.33 -7.76
C ILE A 132 -4.25 -12.54 -7.36
N LEU A 133 -4.16 -11.71 -6.31
CA LEU A 133 -5.30 -10.89 -5.88
C LEU A 133 -5.78 -9.97 -7.00
N ARG A 134 -4.86 -9.21 -7.62
CA ARG A 134 -5.18 -8.31 -8.73
C ARG A 134 -5.88 -9.05 -9.87
N MET A 135 -5.33 -10.20 -10.28
CA MET A 135 -5.90 -11.02 -11.35
C MET A 135 -7.32 -11.50 -11.00
N LYS A 136 -7.52 -12.04 -9.79
CA LYS A 136 -8.82 -12.56 -9.37
C LYS A 136 -9.88 -11.49 -9.23
N VAL A 137 -9.52 -10.30 -8.74
CA VAL A 137 -10.47 -9.16 -8.68
C VAL A 137 -10.90 -8.75 -10.09
N LYS A 138 -9.96 -8.57 -11.03
CA LYS A 138 -10.27 -8.18 -12.42
C LYS A 138 -11.11 -9.22 -13.18
N LYS A 139 -10.99 -10.49 -12.81
CA LYS A 139 -11.79 -11.58 -13.41
C LYS A 139 -13.06 -11.92 -12.62
N HIS A 140 -13.33 -11.23 -11.52
CA HIS A 140 -14.43 -11.55 -10.60
C HIS A 140 -14.39 -13.00 -10.05
N GLU A 141 -13.18 -13.54 -9.82
CA GLU A 141 -12.92 -14.93 -9.35
C GLU A 141 -12.69 -15.02 -7.82
N LEU A 142 -13.12 -14.02 -7.06
CA LEU A 142 -13.12 -14.04 -5.59
C LEU A 142 -14.53 -14.31 -5.06
N GLU A 143 -14.60 -14.83 -3.84
CA GLU A 143 -15.85 -14.83 -3.07
C GLU A 143 -16.41 -13.41 -2.97
N SER A 144 -17.74 -13.24 -3.07
CA SER A 144 -18.39 -11.92 -3.13
C SER A 144 -17.95 -10.99 -1.99
N LYS A 145 -17.89 -11.50 -0.76
CA LYS A 145 -17.44 -10.74 0.43
C LYS A 145 -15.99 -10.26 0.33
N GLN A 146 -15.12 -11.02 -0.33
CA GLN A 146 -13.72 -10.62 -0.55
C GLN A 146 -13.62 -9.59 -1.67
N LEU A 147 -14.44 -9.74 -2.71
CA LEU A 147 -14.50 -8.81 -3.83
C LEU A 147 -15.02 -7.43 -3.38
N GLU A 148 -16.09 -7.41 -2.58
CA GLU A 148 -16.74 -6.19 -2.06
C GLU A 148 -15.80 -5.28 -1.25
N ILE A 149 -14.77 -5.85 -0.61
CA ILE A 149 -13.81 -5.09 0.20
C ILE A 149 -12.52 -4.71 -0.55
N CYS A 150 -12.37 -5.19 -1.79
CA CYS A 150 -11.22 -4.84 -2.63
C CYS A 150 -11.46 -3.52 -3.31
N ASN A 151 -10.35 -2.78 -3.50
CA ASN A 151 -10.40 -1.65 -4.39
C ASN A 151 -10.71 -2.12 -5.82
N ASP A 152 -11.41 -1.30 -6.59
CA ASP A 152 -11.57 -1.45 -8.02
C ASP A 152 -10.23 -1.13 -8.71
N PHE A 153 -9.38 -2.16 -8.81
CA PHE A 153 -8.05 -2.03 -9.39
C PHE A 153 -8.09 -1.54 -10.84
N GLU A 154 -9.10 -1.90 -11.62
CA GLU A 154 -9.21 -1.49 -13.01
C GLU A 154 -9.56 0.00 -13.13
N THR A 155 -10.49 0.48 -12.31
CA THR A 155 -10.80 1.91 -12.26
C THR A 155 -9.60 2.73 -11.77
N LEU A 156 -8.90 2.27 -10.73
CA LEU A 156 -7.68 2.96 -10.26
C LEU A 156 -6.59 2.99 -11.34
N GLU A 157 -6.37 1.90 -12.07
CA GLU A 157 -5.39 1.83 -13.17
C GLU A 157 -5.69 2.81 -14.29
N ARG A 158 -6.95 2.90 -14.73
CA ARG A 158 -7.37 3.79 -15.82
C ARG A 158 -7.17 5.27 -15.51
N HIS A 159 -7.17 5.64 -14.23
CA HIS A 159 -7.12 7.05 -13.80
C HIS A 159 -5.75 7.52 -13.32
N ILE A 160 -4.72 6.66 -13.31
CA ILE A 160 -3.38 6.99 -12.78
C ILE A 160 -2.85 8.31 -13.37
N TYR A 161 -2.80 8.40 -14.71
CA TYR A 161 -2.20 9.56 -15.37
C TYR A 161 -3.07 10.80 -15.32
N ILE A 162 -4.39 10.64 -15.35
CA ILE A 162 -5.32 11.77 -15.20
C ILE A 162 -5.11 12.43 -13.83
N VAL A 163 -4.98 11.61 -12.78
CA VAL A 163 -4.72 12.09 -11.42
C VAL A 163 -3.30 12.66 -11.30
N GLU A 164 -2.28 11.99 -11.86
CA GLU A 164 -0.90 12.46 -11.86
C GLU A 164 -0.77 13.84 -12.53
N GLU A 165 -1.28 13.96 -13.76
CA GLU A 165 -1.23 15.19 -14.55
C GLU A 165 -1.96 16.34 -13.84
N LYS A 166 -3.15 16.07 -13.31
CA LYS A 166 -3.91 17.02 -12.49
C LYS A 166 -3.04 17.59 -11.37
N LEU A 167 -2.40 16.72 -10.57
CA LEU A 167 -1.61 17.13 -9.41
C LEU A 167 -0.30 17.84 -9.79
N LEU A 168 0.34 17.44 -10.88
CA LEU A 168 1.56 18.10 -11.36
C LEU A 168 1.26 19.50 -11.89
N LYS A 169 0.18 19.70 -12.68
CA LYS A 169 -0.24 21.03 -13.16
C LYS A 169 -0.54 22.01 -12.02
N PHE A 170 -1.25 21.56 -10.99
CA PHE A 170 -1.52 22.40 -9.80
C PHE A 170 -0.24 22.81 -9.05
N THR A 171 0.84 22.01 -9.14
CA THR A 171 2.10 22.32 -8.45
C THR A 171 2.93 23.34 -9.22
N THR A 172 2.88 23.32 -10.56
CA THR A 172 3.61 24.27 -11.42
C THR A 172 3.02 25.68 -11.34
N VAL A 173 1.70 25.81 -11.30
CA VAL A 173 1.02 27.13 -11.20
C VAL A 173 1.34 27.83 -9.88
N ASN A 174 1.42 27.09 -8.77
CA ASN A 174 1.70 27.66 -7.44
C ASN A 174 3.17 28.02 -7.19
N LYS A 175 4.10 27.66 -8.08
CA LYS A 175 5.52 28.05 -7.99
C LYS A 175 5.85 29.34 -8.75
N ASN A 176 4.93 29.80 -9.60
CA ASN A 176 5.10 30.96 -10.46
C ASN A 176 4.30 32.19 -9.96
N ASN A 177 3.73 32.12 -8.75
CA ASN A 177 3.13 33.20 -7.99
C ASN A 177 3.89 33.36 -6.66
#